data_AF-A0A022QNE3-F1
#
_entry.id   AF-A0A022QNE3-F1
#
_cell.length_a   1.000
_cell.length_b   1.000
_cell.length_c   1.000
_cell.angle_alpha   90.00
_cell.angle_beta   90.00
_cell.angle_gamma   90.00
#
_symmetry.space_group_name_H-M   'P 1'
#
loop_
_entity.id
_entity.type
_entity.pdbx_description
1 polymer ?
#
loop_
_entity_poly.entity_id
_entity_poly.type
_entity_poly.pdbx_seq_one_letter_code
_entity_poly.pdbx_strand_id
1 'polypeptide(L)'
;VPKLLLHRLFPKARYSLWVDAKLELAVDPIQILERFLWRKNASFAISRHYKRFDVFEEAEANKAAGKYDNASIDFQIEFYKNEGLTTYSTAKLPITSDVPEGCVIIREHIPISNLFTCLWFNEVDRFTSRDQISFSTVRDKIRSKTNYTINMFLDCERRNFVVQGYHRDLLEHWSPPPPPIITVNTSADTMLSNITPVRKVTARRAKERKSKRHRKVNTGSKD
;
A
#
# COMPACT_ATOMS: atom_id res chain seq x y z
N VAL A 1 -6.26 -1.60 -4.42
CA VAL A 1 -7.37 -2.24 -5.15
C VAL A 1 -7.23 -2.24 -6.69
N PRO A 2 -6.62 -1.25 -7.39
CA PRO A 2 -6.45 -1.36 -8.85
C PRO A 2 -5.46 -2.46 -9.30
N LYS A 3 -4.41 -2.74 -8.49
CA LYS A 3 -3.26 -3.55 -8.92
C LYS A 3 -3.52 -5.03 -9.18
N LEU A 4 -4.47 -5.64 -8.47
CA LEU A 4 -4.75 -7.08 -8.59
C LEU A 4 -5.79 -7.38 -9.68
N LEU A 5 -6.68 -6.42 -9.97
CA LEU A 5 -7.81 -6.59 -10.87
C LEU A 5 -7.62 -5.93 -12.25
N LEU A 6 -6.37 -5.70 -12.68
CA LEU A 6 -6.06 -5.04 -13.96
C LEU A 6 -6.77 -5.67 -15.17
N HIS A 7 -6.87 -6.99 -15.22
CA HIS A 7 -7.60 -7.71 -16.28
C HIS A 7 -9.10 -7.38 -16.37
N ARG A 8 -9.73 -6.90 -15.29
CA ARG A 8 -11.12 -6.44 -15.31
C ARG A 8 -11.25 -5.01 -15.81
N LEU A 9 -10.25 -4.17 -15.54
CA LEU A 9 -10.19 -2.78 -15.98
C LEU A 9 -9.79 -2.67 -17.46
N PHE A 10 -8.87 -3.54 -17.89
CA PHE A 10 -8.30 -3.56 -19.24
C PHE A 10 -8.49 -4.94 -19.87
N PRO A 11 -9.72 -5.32 -20.26
CA PRO A 11 -10.04 -6.67 -20.71
C PRO A 11 -9.34 -7.08 -22.02
N LYS A 12 -8.85 -6.09 -22.79
CA LYS A 12 -8.09 -6.32 -24.04
C LYS A 12 -6.58 -6.37 -23.83
N ALA A 13 -6.08 -6.12 -22.62
CA ALA A 13 -4.65 -6.18 -22.34
C ALA A 13 -4.19 -7.63 -22.32
N ARG A 14 -3.09 -7.93 -23.03
CA ARG A 14 -2.41 -9.23 -22.95
C ARG A 14 -1.35 -9.27 -21.85
N TYR A 15 -0.66 -8.15 -21.64
CA TYR A 15 0.35 -8.00 -20.59
C TYR A 15 0.07 -6.74 -19.77
N SER A 16 0.49 -6.74 -18.51
CA SER A 16 0.48 -5.55 -17.65
C SER A 16 1.74 -5.48 -16.80
N LEU A 17 2.22 -4.26 -16.62
CA LEU A 17 3.24 -3.90 -15.64
C LEU A 17 2.60 -2.92 -14.64
N TRP A 18 2.42 -3.36 -13.40
CA TRP A 18 2.03 -2.48 -12.31
C TRP A 18 3.28 -1.93 -11.64
N VAL A 19 3.36 -0.61 -11.47
CA VAL A 19 4.44 0.09 -10.76
C VAL A 19 3.79 0.99 -9.71
N ASP A 20 4.24 0.88 -8.46
CA ASP A 20 3.81 1.74 -7.36
C ASP A 20 4.14 3.22 -7.68
N ALA A 21 3.24 4.14 -7.31
CA ALA A 21 3.39 5.56 -7.59
C ALA A 21 4.66 6.18 -6.99
N LYS A 22 5.28 5.54 -6.00
CA LYS A 22 6.57 5.96 -5.43
C LYS A 22 7.79 5.60 -6.30
N LEU A 23 7.57 4.91 -7.41
CA LEU A 23 8.63 4.38 -8.27
C LEU A 23 8.50 4.92 -9.68
N GLU A 24 9.66 5.08 -10.32
CA GLU A 24 9.79 5.46 -11.72
C GLU A 24 10.37 4.28 -12.51
N LEU A 25 9.81 4.04 -13.69
CA LEU A 25 10.28 2.99 -14.58
C LEU A 25 11.49 3.48 -15.38
N ALA A 26 12.62 2.78 -15.28
CA ALA A 26 13.88 3.20 -15.90
C ALA A 26 14.30 2.36 -17.12
N VAL A 27 13.55 1.30 -17.43
CA VAL A 27 13.86 0.36 -18.52
C VAL A 27 12.62 0.13 -19.37
N ASP A 28 12.82 -0.13 -20.66
CA ASP A 28 11.76 -0.48 -21.60
C ASP A 28 10.88 -1.64 -21.07
N PRO A 29 9.55 -1.45 -20.98
CA PRO A 29 8.61 -2.50 -20.58
C PRO A 29 8.78 -3.83 -21.33
N ILE A 30 9.15 -3.82 -22.61
CA ILE A 30 9.34 -5.04 -23.40
C ILE A 30 10.53 -5.84 -22.90
N GLN A 31 11.64 -5.18 -22.53
CA GLN A 31 12.80 -5.86 -21.94
C GLN A 31 12.47 -6.50 -20.59
N ILE A 32 11.58 -5.86 -19.82
CA ILE A 32 11.09 -6.40 -18.54
C ILE A 32 10.24 -7.65 -18.78
N LEU A 33 9.31 -7.61 -19.74
CA LEU A 33 8.51 -8.79 -20.13
C LEU A 33 9.41 -9.93 -20.62
N GLU A 34 10.38 -9.62 -21.48
CA GLU A 34 11.32 -10.59 -22.03
C GLU A 34 12.11 -11.28 -20.91
N ARG A 35 12.70 -10.50 -19.99
CA ARG A 35 13.54 -11.00 -18.91
C ARG A 35 12.76 -11.83 -17.88
N PHE A 36 11.59 -11.35 -17.44
CA PHE A 36 10.91 -11.90 -16.27
C PHE A 36 9.74 -12.84 -16.62
N LEU A 37 9.19 -12.76 -17.84
CA LEU A 37 8.14 -13.66 -18.30
C LEU A 37 8.67 -14.62 -19.36
N TRP A 38 9.09 -14.12 -20.53
CA TRP A 38 9.35 -14.98 -21.71
C TRP A 38 10.55 -15.90 -21.52
N ARG A 39 11.72 -15.38 -21.10
CA ARG A 39 12.91 -16.20 -20.82
C ARG A 39 12.72 -17.17 -19.65
N LYS A 40 11.75 -16.91 -18.78
CA LYS A 40 11.42 -17.75 -17.62
C LYS A 40 10.26 -18.69 -17.87
N ASN A 41 9.64 -18.62 -19.05
CA ASN A 41 8.40 -19.32 -19.37
C ASN A 41 7.33 -19.16 -18.27
N ALA A 42 7.14 -17.92 -17.80
CA ALA A 42 6.25 -17.58 -16.70
C ALA A 42 5.20 -16.55 -17.15
N SER A 43 4.00 -16.63 -16.60
CA SER A 43 2.91 -15.67 -16.86
C SER A 43 2.72 -14.65 -15.74
N PHE A 44 3.46 -14.77 -14.63
CA PHE A 44 3.40 -13.86 -13.50
C PHE A 44 4.77 -13.78 -12.85
N ALA A 45 5.25 -12.56 -12.62
CA ALA A 45 6.50 -12.31 -11.92
C ALA A 45 6.34 -11.18 -10.90
N ILE A 46 6.96 -11.39 -9.74
CA ILE A 46 6.94 -10.45 -8.62
C ILE A 46 8.25 -10.57 -7.84
N SER A 47 8.78 -9.46 -7.34
CA SER A 47 9.96 -9.49 -6.49
C SER A 47 9.62 -10.07 -5.12
N ARG A 48 10.56 -10.80 -4.52
CA ARG A 48 10.50 -11.07 -3.08
C ARG A 48 10.80 -9.80 -2.28
N HIS A 49 10.24 -9.70 -1.08
CA HIS A 49 10.58 -8.64 -0.14
C HIS A 49 12.08 -8.70 0.24
N TYR A 50 12.68 -7.55 0.48
CA TYR A 50 14.14 -7.43 0.60
C TYR A 50 14.70 -7.90 1.95
N LYS A 51 13.87 -7.92 3.00
CA LYS A 51 14.30 -8.22 4.38
C LYS A 51 13.56 -9.39 5.03
N ARG A 52 12.28 -9.58 4.69
CA ARG A 52 11.37 -10.53 5.36
C ARG A 52 10.94 -11.56 4.34
N PHE A 53 10.97 -12.83 4.75
CA PHE A 53 10.73 -13.97 3.85
C PHE A 53 9.61 -14.86 4.34
N ASP A 54 9.32 -14.80 5.63
CA ASP A 54 8.25 -15.53 6.27
C ASP A 54 7.06 -14.61 6.54
N VAL A 55 5.86 -15.12 6.30
CA VAL A 55 4.59 -14.39 6.45
C VAL A 55 4.28 -14.04 7.90
N PHE A 56 4.68 -14.86 8.86
CA PHE A 56 4.50 -14.59 10.29
C PHE A 56 5.45 -13.48 10.75
N GLU A 57 6.69 -13.45 10.24
CA GLU A 57 7.59 -12.30 10.45
C GLU A 57 7.03 -11.01 9.85
N GLU A 58 6.42 -11.07 8.67
CA GLU A 58 5.74 -9.94 8.05
C GLU A 58 4.56 -9.45 8.90
N ALA A 59 3.77 -10.37 9.47
CA ALA A 59 2.66 -10.01 10.34
C ALA A 59 3.13 -9.26 11.60
N GLU A 60 4.14 -9.77 12.29
CA GLU A 60 4.73 -9.08 13.45
C GLU A 60 5.30 -7.71 13.07
N ALA A 61 5.94 -7.60 11.90
CA ALA A 61 6.43 -6.32 11.41
C ALA A 61 5.30 -5.32 11.11
N ASN A 62 4.16 -5.78 10.60
CA ASN A 62 2.99 -4.91 10.38
C ASN A 62 2.37 -4.44 11.71
N LYS A 63 2.29 -5.31 12.72
CA LYS A 63 1.85 -4.96 14.08
C LYS A 63 2.79 -3.94 14.72
N ALA A 64 4.10 -4.20 14.71
CA ALA A 64 5.10 -3.30 15.27
C ALA A 64 5.11 -1.93 14.59
N ALA A 65 4.83 -1.88 13.28
CA ALA A 65 4.73 -0.64 12.51
C ALA A 65 3.35 0.04 12.58
N GLY A 66 2.39 -0.50 13.36
CA GLY A 66 1.06 0.05 13.52
C GLY A 66 0.27 0.17 12.22
N LYS A 67 0.47 -0.77 11.27
CA LYS A 67 -0.17 -0.70 9.94
C LYS A 67 -1.65 -1.06 9.97
N TYR A 68 -2.04 -1.90 10.92
CA TYR A 68 -3.39 -2.36 11.18
C TYR A 68 -3.54 -2.62 12.68
N ASP A 69 -4.79 -2.76 13.13
CA ASP A 69 -5.07 -3.27 14.46
C ASP A 69 -4.48 -4.68 14.64
N ASN A 70 -3.86 -4.92 15.80
CA ASN A 70 -3.14 -6.16 16.06
C ASN A 70 -4.08 -7.37 16.04
N ALA A 71 -5.29 -7.24 16.61
CA ALA A 71 -6.25 -8.35 16.66
C ALA A 71 -6.74 -8.74 15.26
N SER A 72 -6.84 -7.77 14.34
CA SER A 72 -7.18 -8.02 12.93
C SER A 72 -6.09 -8.83 12.21
N ILE A 73 -4.82 -8.49 12.45
CA ILE A 73 -3.68 -9.25 11.88
C ILE A 73 -3.62 -10.65 12.49
N ASP A 74 -3.78 -10.76 13.81
CA ASP A 74 -3.73 -12.04 14.52
C ASP A 74 -4.84 -12.98 14.04
N PHE A 75 -6.07 -12.47 13.86
CA PHE A 75 -7.17 -13.22 13.30
C PHE A 75 -6.88 -13.72 11.87
N GLN A 76 -6.34 -12.86 11.00
CA GLN A 76 -5.98 -13.24 9.64
C GLN A 76 -4.92 -14.35 9.62
N ILE A 77 -3.86 -14.21 10.43
CA ILE A 77 -2.79 -15.19 10.52
C ILE A 77 -3.30 -16.52 11.08
N GLU A 78 -4.11 -16.50 12.13
CA GLU A 78 -4.66 -17.72 12.72
C GLU A 78 -5.61 -18.43 11.75
N PHE A 79 -6.43 -17.68 11.03
CA PHE A 79 -7.24 -18.23 9.93
C PHE A 79 -6.37 -18.93 8.89
N TYR A 80 -5.24 -18.34 8.48
CA TYR A 80 -4.35 -18.97 7.51
C TYR A 80 -3.63 -20.21 8.04
N LYS A 81 -3.21 -20.23 9.31
CA LYS A 81 -2.65 -21.45 9.92
C LYS A 81 -3.66 -22.59 9.90
N ASN A 82 -4.92 -22.30 10.23
CA ASN A 82 -6.00 -23.29 10.21
C ASN A 82 -6.29 -23.81 8.78
N GLU A 83 -6.02 -23.00 7.76
CA GLU A 83 -6.08 -23.38 6.35
C GLU A 83 -4.80 -24.09 5.84
N GLY A 84 -3.82 -24.35 6.72
CA GLY A 84 -2.60 -25.10 6.42
C GLY A 84 -1.38 -24.25 6.05
N LEU A 85 -1.40 -22.93 6.31
CA LEU A 85 -0.21 -22.08 6.11
C LEU A 85 0.88 -22.44 7.12
N THR A 86 2.04 -22.83 6.60
CA THR A 86 3.24 -23.16 7.38
C THR A 86 4.32 -22.09 7.20
N THR A 87 5.32 -22.09 8.09
CA THR A 87 6.47 -21.20 7.98
C THR A 87 7.19 -21.40 6.66
N TYR A 88 7.82 -20.35 6.16
CA TYR A 88 8.66 -20.43 4.98
C TYR A 88 9.82 -21.40 5.23
N SER A 89 10.09 -22.25 4.24
CA SER A 89 11.24 -23.14 4.23
C SER A 89 11.67 -23.43 2.79
N THR A 90 12.86 -24.00 2.62
CA THR A 90 13.38 -24.39 1.29
C THR A 90 12.54 -25.46 0.60
N ALA A 91 11.64 -26.15 1.32
CA ALA A 91 10.65 -27.05 0.72
C ALA A 91 9.66 -26.31 -0.21
N LYS A 92 9.52 -24.99 -0.08
CA LYS A 92 8.65 -24.16 -0.92
C LYS A 92 9.29 -23.73 -2.26
N LEU A 93 10.54 -24.15 -2.53
CA LEU A 93 11.19 -23.93 -3.82
C LEU A 93 10.31 -24.42 -4.99
N PRO A 94 10.35 -23.74 -6.16
CA PRO A 94 11.31 -22.69 -6.54
C PRO A 94 10.98 -21.29 -6.00
N ILE A 95 9.90 -21.13 -5.24
CA ILE A 95 9.53 -19.84 -4.65
C ILE A 95 10.37 -19.59 -3.40
N THR A 96 11.12 -18.49 -3.38
CA THR A 96 12.15 -18.22 -2.36
C THR A 96 11.66 -17.35 -1.20
N SER A 97 10.36 -17.05 -1.11
CA SER A 97 9.76 -16.22 -0.06
C SER A 97 8.24 -16.39 -0.01
N ASP A 98 7.66 -16.29 1.17
CA ASP A 98 6.22 -16.11 1.38
C ASP A 98 5.77 -14.66 1.23
N VAL A 99 6.72 -13.73 1.34
CA VAL A 99 6.48 -12.29 1.35
C VAL A 99 6.93 -11.67 0.03
N PRO A 100 5.99 -11.21 -0.82
CA PRO A 100 6.34 -10.46 -2.01
C PRO A 100 6.60 -8.99 -1.69
N GLU A 101 7.30 -8.32 -2.59
CA GLU A 101 7.35 -6.87 -2.69
C GLU A 101 6.38 -6.45 -3.80
N GLY A 102 5.16 -6.07 -3.41
CA GLY A 102 4.06 -5.78 -4.32
C GLY A 102 4.09 -4.39 -4.96
N CYS A 103 5.24 -3.70 -4.95
CA CYS A 103 5.42 -2.41 -5.61
C CYS A 103 5.69 -2.54 -7.12
N VAL A 104 6.03 -3.74 -7.59
CA VAL A 104 6.07 -4.07 -9.02
C VAL A 104 5.40 -5.42 -9.24
N ILE A 105 4.49 -5.51 -10.22
CA ILE A 105 3.89 -6.78 -10.66
C ILE A 105 3.96 -6.86 -12.18
N ILE A 106 4.53 -7.94 -12.70
CA ILE A 106 4.68 -8.19 -14.14
C ILE A 106 3.79 -9.37 -14.48
N ARG A 107 2.89 -9.23 -15.46
CA ARG A 107 1.87 -10.25 -15.69
C ARG A 107 1.49 -10.38 -17.15
N GLU A 108 1.36 -11.62 -17.60
CA GLU A 108 0.56 -11.99 -18.77
C GLU A 108 -0.87 -12.35 -18.31
N HIS A 109 -1.87 -11.83 -19.01
CA HIS A 109 -3.28 -12.04 -18.70
C HIS A 109 -3.78 -13.34 -19.33
N ILE A 110 -3.64 -14.44 -18.58
CA ILE A 110 -4.18 -15.75 -18.92
C ILE A 110 -5.13 -16.22 -17.79
N PRO A 111 -5.99 -17.24 -18.03
CA PRO A 111 -6.97 -17.67 -17.04
C PRO A 111 -6.40 -17.93 -15.64
N ILE A 112 -5.27 -18.65 -15.54
CA ILE A 112 -4.67 -19.00 -14.25
C ILE A 112 -4.03 -17.82 -13.52
N SER A 113 -3.37 -16.90 -14.22
CA SER A 113 -2.76 -15.71 -13.61
C SER A 113 -3.82 -14.69 -13.18
N ASN A 114 -4.92 -14.59 -13.93
CA ASN A 114 -6.08 -13.77 -13.57
C ASN A 114 -6.80 -14.35 -12.34
N LEU A 115 -7.02 -15.67 -12.31
CA LEU A 115 -7.59 -16.37 -11.15
C LEU A 115 -6.73 -16.16 -9.90
N PHE A 116 -5.40 -16.33 -10.01
CA PHE A 116 -4.47 -16.06 -8.91
C PHE A 116 -4.69 -14.69 -8.30
N THR A 117 -4.72 -13.64 -9.11
CA THR A 117 -4.93 -12.28 -8.58
C THR A 117 -6.34 -11.97 -8.12
N CYS A 118 -7.37 -12.67 -8.63
CA CYS A 118 -8.73 -12.56 -8.09
C CYS A 118 -8.81 -13.16 -6.69
N LEU A 119 -8.23 -14.34 -6.49
CA LEU A 119 -8.19 -14.97 -5.17
C LEU A 119 -7.35 -14.13 -4.21
N TRP A 120 -6.22 -13.58 -4.67
CA TRP A 120 -5.41 -12.67 -3.85
C TRP A 120 -6.17 -11.39 -3.50
N PHE A 121 -6.94 -10.85 -4.44
CA PHE A 121 -7.82 -9.72 -4.17
C PHE A 121 -8.87 -10.05 -3.10
N ASN A 122 -9.52 -11.22 -3.19
CA ASN A 122 -10.52 -11.65 -2.21
C ASN A 122 -9.94 -11.70 -0.79
N GLU A 123 -8.70 -12.16 -0.63
CA GLU A 123 -8.04 -12.20 0.68
C GLU A 123 -7.70 -10.79 1.21
N VAL A 124 -7.23 -9.90 0.33
CA VAL A 124 -6.93 -8.50 0.65
C VAL A 124 -8.19 -7.72 1.05
N ASP A 125 -9.32 -8.02 0.40
CA ASP A 125 -10.61 -7.41 0.67
C ASP A 125 -11.26 -7.96 1.94
N ARG A 126 -11.11 -9.27 2.18
CA ARG A 126 -11.70 -9.98 3.32
C ARG A 126 -11.05 -9.66 4.66
N PHE A 127 -9.73 -9.51 4.69
CA PHE A 127 -8.97 -9.35 5.93
C PHE A 127 -8.33 -7.96 6.01
N THR A 128 -7.01 -7.87 5.96
CA THR A 128 -6.28 -6.61 5.94
C THR A 128 -5.86 -6.27 4.52
N SER A 129 -5.75 -4.98 4.20
CA SER A 129 -5.23 -4.55 2.88
C SER A 129 -3.73 -4.83 2.68
N ARG A 130 -3.07 -5.54 3.62
CA ARG A 130 -1.67 -5.95 3.54
C ARG A 130 -1.54 -7.17 2.65
N ASP A 131 -1.46 -6.91 1.35
CA ASP A 131 -1.28 -7.91 0.30
C ASP A 131 -0.09 -8.86 0.52
N GLN A 132 0.96 -8.39 1.21
CA GLN A 132 2.11 -9.20 1.58
C GLN A 132 1.75 -10.37 2.52
N ILE A 133 0.75 -10.21 3.38
CA ILE A 133 0.32 -11.24 4.35
C ILE A 133 -0.51 -12.34 3.67
N SER A 134 -1.31 -11.98 2.65
CA SER A 134 -2.23 -12.92 2.00
C SER A 134 -1.64 -13.67 0.80
N PHE A 135 -0.49 -13.24 0.28
CA PHE A 135 0.09 -13.79 -0.94
C PHE A 135 0.39 -15.30 -0.85
N SER A 136 1.08 -15.73 0.22
CA SER A 136 1.51 -17.12 0.37
C SER A 136 0.34 -18.09 0.45
N THR A 137 -0.72 -17.74 1.19
CA THR A 137 -1.95 -18.53 1.28
C THR A 137 -2.56 -18.79 -0.10
N VAL A 138 -2.70 -17.76 -0.94
CA VAL A 138 -3.28 -17.92 -2.28
C VAL A 138 -2.36 -18.69 -3.22
N ARG A 139 -1.06 -18.42 -3.15
CA ARG A 139 -0.03 -19.16 -3.89
C ARG A 139 -0.10 -20.65 -3.57
N ASP A 140 -0.13 -21.01 -2.28
CA ASP A 140 -0.11 -22.40 -1.82
C ASP A 140 -1.42 -23.12 -2.20
N LYS A 141 -2.57 -22.44 -2.11
CA LYS A 141 -3.87 -22.96 -2.57
C LYS A 141 -3.92 -23.25 -4.06
N ILE A 142 -3.27 -22.43 -4.90
CA ILE A 142 -3.20 -22.69 -6.35
C ILE A 142 -2.19 -23.79 -6.66
N ARG A 143 -1.02 -23.77 -6.01
CA ARG A 143 0.05 -24.76 -6.21
C ARG A 143 -0.37 -26.16 -5.76
N SER A 144 -1.23 -26.29 -4.74
CA SER A 144 -1.73 -27.60 -4.31
C SER A 144 -2.72 -28.23 -5.30
N LYS A 145 -3.33 -27.42 -6.18
CA LYS A 145 -4.35 -27.87 -7.16
C LYS A 145 -3.84 -27.88 -8.60
N THR A 146 -2.68 -27.28 -8.86
CA THR A 146 -2.16 -27.04 -10.21
C THR A 146 -0.64 -27.06 -10.20
N ASN A 147 -0.03 -27.28 -11.38
CA ASN A 147 1.42 -27.11 -11.55
C ASN A 147 1.83 -25.65 -11.79
N TYR A 148 0.95 -24.69 -11.49
CA TYR A 148 1.22 -23.28 -11.72
C TYR A 148 2.22 -22.73 -10.70
N THR A 149 3.22 -22.01 -11.19
CA THR A 149 4.21 -21.33 -10.35
C THR A 149 4.39 -19.88 -10.77
N ILE A 150 4.88 -19.07 -9.85
CA ILE A 150 5.18 -17.65 -10.06
C ILE A 150 6.68 -17.49 -10.21
N ASN A 151 7.12 -16.64 -11.13
CA ASN A 151 8.53 -16.24 -11.14
C ASN A 151 8.79 -15.21 -10.03
N MET A 152 9.36 -15.67 -8.92
CA MET A 152 9.74 -14.80 -7.81
C MET A 152 11.21 -14.37 -7.95
N PHE A 153 11.44 -13.12 -8.35
CA PHE A 153 12.78 -12.58 -8.57
C PHE A 153 13.30 -11.79 -7.36
N LEU A 154 14.60 -11.46 -7.36
CA LEU A 154 15.23 -10.78 -6.22
C LEU A 154 14.92 -9.27 -6.19
N ASP A 155 14.91 -8.66 -5.01
CA ASP A 155 14.73 -7.20 -4.88
C ASP A 155 15.83 -6.42 -5.62
N CYS A 156 17.07 -6.92 -5.66
CA CYS A 156 18.14 -6.28 -6.44
C CYS A 156 17.83 -6.28 -7.94
N GLU A 157 17.17 -7.31 -8.46
CA GLU A 157 16.75 -7.34 -9.86
C GLU A 157 15.63 -6.33 -10.14
N ARG A 158 14.71 -6.13 -9.18
CA ARG A 158 13.70 -5.06 -9.24
C ARG A 158 14.36 -3.69 -9.38
N ARG A 159 15.36 -3.40 -8.53
CA ARG A 159 16.08 -2.11 -8.52
C ARG A 159 16.85 -1.82 -9.81
N ASN A 160 17.07 -2.81 -10.67
CA ASN A 160 17.71 -2.59 -11.96
C ASN A 160 16.78 -1.92 -12.98
N PHE A 161 15.47 -1.93 -12.77
CA PHE A 161 14.51 -1.40 -13.74
C PHE A 161 13.46 -0.44 -13.16
N VAL A 162 13.38 -0.30 -11.84
CA VAL A 162 12.62 0.77 -11.18
C VAL A 162 13.47 1.52 -10.16
N VAL A 163 13.31 2.83 -10.14
CA VAL A 163 14.01 3.75 -9.24
C VAL A 163 13.00 4.39 -8.29
N GLN A 164 13.40 4.69 -7.05
CA GLN A 164 12.50 5.35 -6.12
C GLN A 164 12.43 6.85 -6.44
N GLY A 165 11.28 7.30 -6.95
CA GLY A 165 10.98 8.70 -7.15
C GLY A 165 10.74 9.37 -5.80
N TYR A 166 11.55 10.36 -5.45
CA TYR A 166 11.36 11.14 -4.22
C TYR A 166 10.18 12.11 -4.39
N HIS A 167 8.96 11.62 -4.13
CA HIS A 167 7.77 12.47 -4.12
C HIS A 167 7.60 13.29 -2.83
N ARG A 168 8.35 12.98 -1.75
CA ARG A 168 8.26 13.74 -0.50
C ARG A 168 8.72 15.18 -0.71
N ASP A 169 9.84 15.36 -1.40
CA ASP A 169 10.43 16.67 -1.65
C ASP A 169 9.50 17.48 -2.55
N LEU A 170 8.90 16.86 -3.58
CA LEU A 170 7.89 17.52 -4.40
C LEU A 170 6.65 17.92 -3.59
N LEU A 171 6.09 17.04 -2.75
CA LEU A 171 4.90 17.33 -1.93
C LEU A 171 5.13 18.43 -0.87
N GLU A 172 6.36 18.56 -0.35
CA GLU A 172 6.73 19.65 0.56
C GLU A 172 6.81 21.02 -0.14
N HIS A 173 6.97 21.05 -1.47
CA HIS A 173 7.02 22.28 -2.28
C HIS A 173 5.69 22.64 -2.96
N TRP A 174 4.65 21.82 -2.83
CA TRP A 174 3.34 22.16 -3.40
C TRP A 174 2.65 23.21 -2.53
N SER A 175 2.28 24.33 -3.16
CA SER A 175 1.46 25.34 -2.50
C SER A 175 0.13 24.70 -2.09
N PRO A 176 -0.37 24.95 -0.86
CA PRO A 176 -1.66 24.43 -0.45
C PRO A 176 -2.74 24.90 -1.45
N PRO A 177 -3.76 24.05 -1.73
CA PRO A 177 -4.84 24.43 -2.62
C PRO A 177 -5.49 25.73 -2.10
N PRO A 178 -5.91 26.63 -2.99
CA PRO A 178 -6.57 27.87 -2.56
C PRO A 178 -7.80 27.52 -1.73
N PRO A 179 -8.09 28.28 -0.65
CA PRO A 179 -9.28 28.05 0.15
C PRO A 179 -10.53 28.16 -0.74
N PRO A 180 -11.56 27.33 -0.48
CA PRO A 180 -12.80 27.38 -1.26
C PRO A 180 -13.39 28.81 -1.20
N ILE A 181 -13.66 29.37 -2.38
CA ILE A 181 -14.32 30.66 -2.51
C ILE A 181 -15.77 30.47 -2.03
N ILE A 182 -16.07 31.02 -0.86
CA ILE A 182 -17.45 31.14 -0.39
C ILE A 182 -18.07 32.32 -1.15
N THR A 183 -18.76 32.05 -2.25
CA THR A 183 -19.66 33.03 -2.88
C THR A 183 -20.84 33.26 -1.95
N VAL A 184 -20.81 34.36 -1.19
CA VAL A 184 -21.99 34.87 -0.49
C VAL A 184 -22.85 35.58 -1.53
N ASN A 185 -23.97 34.96 -1.90
CA ASN A 185 -25.00 35.63 -2.70
C ASN A 185 -25.67 36.70 -1.83
N THR A 186 -25.27 37.96 -1.96
CA THR A 186 -26.07 39.09 -1.48
C THR A 186 -27.09 39.46 -2.54
N SER A 187 -28.30 38.93 -2.42
CA SER A 187 -29.50 39.49 -3.05
C SER A 187 -29.81 40.84 -2.41
N ALA A 188 -29.87 41.88 -3.24
CA ALA A 188 -30.27 43.22 -2.84
C ALA A 188 -31.80 43.29 -2.68
N ASP A 189 -32.27 43.81 -1.55
CA ASP A 189 -33.60 44.42 -1.43
C ASP A 189 -33.66 45.47 -0.31
N THR A 190 -33.77 46.74 -0.75
CA THR A 190 -34.70 47.81 -0.33
C THR A 190 -34.86 48.25 1.15
N MET A 191 -34.34 49.47 1.44
CA MET A 191 -34.86 50.62 2.25
C MET A 191 -35.47 50.44 3.67
N LEU A 192 -34.91 51.14 4.70
CA LEU A 192 -35.47 52.37 5.31
C LEU A 192 -34.66 52.89 6.54
N SER A 193 -34.33 54.20 6.50
CA SER A 193 -34.10 55.24 7.54
C SER A 193 -33.62 54.98 8.99
N ASN A 194 -32.64 55.83 9.37
CA ASN A 194 -32.48 56.62 10.62
C ASN A 194 -31.91 55.98 11.91
N ILE A 195 -30.68 56.39 12.27
CA ILE A 195 -30.27 57.18 13.48
C ILE A 195 -28.74 57.03 13.72
N THR A 196 -28.03 58.16 13.80
CA THR A 196 -26.62 58.34 14.24
C THR A 196 -26.51 58.53 15.77
N PRO A 197 -25.31 58.67 16.40
CA PRO A 197 -23.94 58.16 16.13
C PRO A 197 -23.27 57.55 17.40
N VAL A 198 -21.98 57.17 17.36
CA VAL A 198 -20.89 57.52 18.35
C VAL A 198 -19.81 56.44 18.58
N ARG A 199 -18.55 56.92 18.46
CA ARG A 199 -17.22 56.56 19.05
C ARG A 199 -16.32 55.42 18.53
N LYS A 200 -15.19 55.91 17.95
CA LYS A 200 -13.82 55.36 17.98
C LYS A 200 -13.41 54.76 19.32
N VAL A 201 -12.67 53.65 19.33
CA VAL A 201 -11.35 53.50 20.00
C VAL A 201 -10.49 52.43 19.29
N THR A 202 -9.25 52.81 18.97
CA THR A 202 -8.12 52.00 18.53
C THR A 202 -7.29 51.48 19.72
N ALA A 203 -6.82 50.23 19.73
CA ALA A 203 -5.53 49.78 20.32
C ALA A 203 -5.32 48.27 20.06
N ARG A 204 -4.41 47.87 19.15
CA ARG A 204 -3.01 47.46 19.36
C ARG A 204 -2.78 46.19 20.24
N ARG A 205 -2.35 45.12 19.53
CA ARG A 205 -1.33 44.09 19.85
C ARG A 205 -1.01 43.81 21.33
N ALA A 206 -1.15 42.55 21.73
CA ALA A 206 -0.09 41.81 22.41
C ALA A 206 -0.24 40.29 22.19
N LYS A 207 0.90 39.65 21.96
CA LYS A 207 1.14 38.24 21.66
C LYS A 207 1.53 37.57 22.97
N GLU A 208 0.89 36.47 23.38
CA GLU A 208 1.47 35.61 24.40
C GLU A 208 1.16 34.12 24.20
N ARG A 209 2.24 33.34 24.19
CA ARG A 209 2.32 31.88 24.23
C ARG A 209 1.91 31.38 25.61
N LYS A 210 1.15 30.27 25.71
CA LYS A 210 1.21 29.38 26.88
C LYS A 210 1.13 27.91 26.47
N SER A 211 2.17 27.17 26.84
CA SER A 211 2.27 25.72 26.98
C SER A 211 1.73 25.26 28.34
N LYS A 212 1.08 24.09 28.42
CA LYS A 212 0.95 23.20 29.62
C LYS A 212 0.46 21.81 29.12
N ARG A 213 1.24 20.73 29.19
CA ARG A 213 1.58 19.79 30.31
C ARG A 213 0.48 18.76 30.65
N HIS A 214 0.77 17.47 30.45
CA HIS A 214 0.30 16.31 31.26
C HIS A 214 1.39 15.21 31.18
N ARG A 215 2.30 15.12 32.16
CA ARG A 215 2.34 14.34 33.42
C ARG A 215 2.44 12.81 33.21
N LYS A 216 3.66 12.31 33.42
CA LYS A 216 4.11 10.92 33.55
C LYS A 216 3.98 10.49 35.03
N VAL A 217 3.57 9.25 35.30
CA VAL A 217 3.56 8.63 36.64
C VAL A 217 4.60 7.51 36.63
N ASN A 218 5.55 7.57 37.57
CA ASN A 218 6.41 6.45 37.97
C ASN A 218 6.01 6.07 39.39
N THR A 219 5.82 4.77 39.65
CA THR A 219 5.80 4.19 41.00
C THR A 219 7.18 3.64 41.32
N GLY A 220 7.69 4.03 42.50
CA GLY A 220 9.02 3.69 43.01
C GLY A 220 9.10 2.30 43.63
N SER A 221 10.34 1.95 43.95
CA SER A 221 10.88 0.67 44.44
C SER A 221 11.10 0.68 45.96
N LYS A 222 11.41 -0.53 46.49
CA LYS A 222 11.91 -0.95 47.82
C LYS A 222 10.84 -1.35 48.83
N ASP A 223 10.96 -2.47 49.56
CA ASP A 223 12.13 -3.26 49.96
C ASP A 223 12.14 -4.74 49.49
#